data_AF-A0A2V9J8A2-F1
#
_entry.id   AF-A0A2V9J8A2-F1
#
_cell.length_a   1.000
_cell.length_b   1.000
_cell.length_c   1.000
_cell.angle_alpha   90.00
_cell.angle_beta   90.00
_cell.angle_gamma   90.00
#
_symmetry.space_group_name_H-M   'P 1'
#
loop_
_entity.id
_entity.type
_entity.pdbx_description
1 polymer ?
#
loop_
_entity_poly.entity_id
_entity_poly.type
_entity_poly.pdbx_seq_one_letter_code
_entity_poly.pdbx_strand_id
1 'polypeptide(L)'
;MKKYAIAMALITLVAGLALDGSRAWSGTRQGFGFNAELIAGFPDGQAAESTGGGSYDKVSGSVKSGGGFRCLADITAGPFSGCLAGQGVRWDTAALLPSTAFKCTGEAAEAGKTATTSDTTAVLLADFYRQGDGINESFTAKMFVSKSDLAPDIAGVQNVWIQGIGCGSAITNFN
;
A
#
# COMPACT_ATOMS: atom_id res chain seq x y z
N MET A 1 -24.40 -58.92 -23.24
CA MET A 1 -23.02 -58.40 -23.18
C MET A 1 -23.07 -56.89 -23.36
N LYS A 2 -22.38 -56.17 -22.48
CA LYS A 2 -22.62 -54.78 -22.07
C LYS A 2 -22.42 -53.75 -23.18
N LYS A 3 -23.40 -52.86 -23.33
CA LYS A 3 -23.32 -51.58 -24.05
C LYS A 3 -22.64 -50.58 -23.12
N TYR A 4 -21.49 -50.03 -23.50
CA TYR A 4 -20.89 -48.91 -22.78
C TYR A 4 -21.05 -47.64 -23.62
N ALA A 5 -21.88 -46.73 -23.12
CA ALA A 5 -22.19 -45.44 -23.68
C ALA A 5 -20.96 -44.53 -23.60
N ILE A 6 -20.68 -43.83 -24.70
CA ILE A 6 -19.71 -42.75 -24.77
C ILE A 6 -20.34 -41.55 -24.05
N ALA A 7 -19.85 -41.23 -22.87
CA ALA A 7 -20.25 -40.02 -22.15
C ALA A 7 -19.42 -38.84 -22.68
N MET A 8 -20.06 -37.92 -23.41
CA MET A 8 -19.53 -36.59 -23.67
C MET A 8 -19.46 -35.82 -22.36
N ALA A 9 -18.26 -35.48 -21.90
CA ALA A 9 -18.07 -34.50 -20.84
C ALA A 9 -18.09 -33.09 -21.46
N LEU A 10 -19.18 -32.37 -21.21
CA LEU A 10 -19.27 -30.92 -21.44
C LEU A 10 -18.31 -30.21 -20.48
N ILE A 11 -17.22 -29.67 -21.02
CA ILE A 11 -16.34 -28.74 -20.29
C ILE A 11 -17.03 -27.37 -20.33
N THR A 12 -17.75 -27.02 -19.27
CA THR A 12 -18.25 -25.66 -19.07
C THR A 12 -17.08 -24.76 -18.66
N LEU A 13 -16.65 -23.91 -19.60
CA LEU A 13 -15.70 -22.83 -19.42
C LEU A 13 -16.36 -21.72 -18.58
N VAL A 14 -16.15 -21.68 -17.27
CA VAL A 14 -16.49 -20.51 -16.45
C VAL A 14 -15.30 -19.58 -16.50
N ALA A 15 -15.26 -18.73 -17.53
CA ALA A 15 -14.38 -17.56 -17.55
C ALA A 15 -14.86 -16.60 -16.45
N GLY A 16 -14.17 -16.63 -15.31
CA GLY A 16 -14.32 -15.64 -14.26
C GLY A 16 -13.85 -14.27 -14.77
N LEU A 17 -14.76 -13.53 -15.39
CA LEU A 17 -14.60 -12.10 -15.62
C LEU A 17 -14.65 -11.43 -14.24
N ALA A 18 -13.49 -11.26 -13.62
CA ALA A 18 -13.30 -10.27 -12.59
C ALA A 18 -13.57 -8.91 -13.24
N LEU A 19 -14.78 -8.39 -13.01
CA LEU A 19 -15.10 -6.98 -13.23
C LEU A 19 -14.28 -6.22 -12.19
N ASP A 20 -13.02 -5.94 -12.50
CA ASP A 20 -12.26 -4.91 -11.82
C ASP A 20 -13.05 -3.61 -12.05
N GLY A 21 -13.80 -3.21 -11.02
CA GLY A 21 -14.54 -1.96 -10.96
C GLY A 21 -13.56 -0.81 -11.02
N SER A 22 -13.04 -0.53 -12.22
CA SER A 22 -12.17 0.58 -12.52
C SER A 22 -13.00 1.83 -12.33
N ARG A 23 -12.97 2.41 -11.13
CA ARG A 23 -13.50 3.76 -10.90
C ARG A 23 -12.76 4.68 -11.87
N ALA A 24 -13.49 5.16 -12.86
CA ALA A 24 -12.98 6.11 -13.83
C ALA A 24 -12.47 7.34 -13.07
N TRP A 25 -11.22 7.71 -13.32
CA TRP A 25 -10.60 8.90 -12.75
C TRP A 25 -11.38 10.13 -13.20
N SER A 26 -11.81 11.00 -12.28
CA SER A 26 -12.65 12.16 -12.60
C SER A 26 -11.93 13.25 -13.41
N GLY A 27 -10.63 13.09 -13.69
CA GLY A 27 -9.81 14.09 -14.35
C GLY A 27 -9.42 15.25 -13.42
N THR A 28 -9.88 15.23 -12.18
CA THR A 28 -9.69 16.29 -11.19
C THR A 28 -8.57 15.91 -10.23
N ARG A 29 -7.81 16.91 -9.76
CA ARG A 29 -6.85 16.74 -8.67
C ARG A 29 -7.56 16.22 -7.43
N GLN A 30 -7.06 15.11 -6.90
CA GLN A 30 -7.59 14.42 -5.73
C GLN A 30 -6.82 14.88 -4.50
N GLY A 31 -7.55 15.17 -3.43
CA GLY A 31 -7.03 15.42 -2.10
C GLY A 31 -7.20 14.17 -1.23
N PHE A 32 -6.23 13.90 -0.38
CA PHE A 32 -6.32 12.82 0.59
C PHE A 32 -5.70 13.21 1.93
N GLY A 33 -6.15 12.54 2.98
CA GLY A 33 -5.56 12.61 4.31
C GLY A 33 -5.75 11.29 5.04
N PHE A 34 -4.81 10.96 5.93
CA PHE A 34 -4.89 9.73 6.71
C PHE A 34 -4.18 9.83 8.06
N ASN A 35 -4.63 8.96 8.97
CA ASN A 35 -3.95 8.65 10.22
C ASN A 35 -3.92 7.13 10.42
N ALA A 36 -2.72 6.57 10.50
CA ALA A 36 -2.44 5.16 10.73
C ALA A 36 -1.60 5.01 12.01
N GLU A 37 -2.22 4.56 13.09
CA GLU A 37 -1.53 4.38 14.38
C GLU A 37 -0.63 3.14 14.40
N LEU A 38 -0.86 2.19 13.50
CA LEU A 38 -0.06 0.97 13.39
C LEU A 38 -0.06 0.45 11.95
N ILE A 39 1.14 0.32 11.39
CA ILE A 39 1.46 -0.38 10.16
C ILE A 39 2.52 -1.41 10.55
N ALA A 40 2.22 -2.70 10.38
CA ALA A 40 3.09 -3.78 10.79
C ALA A 40 2.81 -5.06 9.98
N GLY A 41 3.69 -6.03 10.08
CA GLY A 41 3.48 -7.36 9.53
C GLY A 41 4.76 -8.06 9.10
N PHE A 42 5.81 -7.29 8.76
CA PHE A 42 7.12 -7.87 8.45
C PHE A 42 7.75 -8.56 9.67
N PRO A 43 8.70 -9.48 9.45
CA PRO A 43 9.36 -10.22 10.52
C PRO A 43 10.08 -9.29 11.50
N ASP A 44 10.43 -9.84 12.67
CA ASP A 44 11.11 -9.12 13.76
C ASP A 44 10.30 -7.96 14.37
N GLY A 45 8.98 -7.91 14.08
CA GLY A 45 8.09 -6.91 14.66
C GLY A 45 8.25 -5.52 14.06
N GLN A 46 8.73 -5.42 12.82
CA GLN A 46 8.84 -4.15 12.10
C GLN A 46 7.48 -3.43 12.09
N ALA A 47 7.46 -2.24 12.67
CA ALA A 47 6.24 -1.48 12.89
C ALA A 47 6.50 0.03 12.82
N ALA A 48 5.52 0.76 12.32
CA ALA A 48 5.52 2.22 12.29
C ALA A 48 4.11 2.80 12.48
N GLU A 49 4.04 4.02 12.97
CA GLU A 49 2.88 4.91 12.81
C GLU A 49 3.15 5.89 11.68
N SER A 50 2.10 6.31 10.97
CA SER A 50 2.20 7.32 9.93
C SER A 50 0.93 8.14 9.80
N THR A 51 1.11 9.44 9.62
CA THR A 51 0.05 10.38 9.28
C THR A 51 0.43 11.12 8.03
N GLY A 52 -0.55 11.70 7.35
CA GLY A 52 -0.24 12.65 6.29
C GLY A 52 -1.39 12.89 5.36
N GLY A 53 -1.06 13.45 4.22
CA GLY A 53 -2.02 13.81 3.20
C GLY A 53 -1.42 14.75 2.17
N GLY A 54 -2.28 15.27 1.32
CA GLY A 54 -1.91 16.21 0.28
C GLY A 54 -2.81 16.05 -0.92
N SER A 55 -2.25 16.25 -2.11
CA SER A 55 -3.00 16.12 -3.35
C SER A 55 -2.19 15.50 -4.47
N TYR A 56 -2.88 14.83 -5.38
CA TYR A 56 -2.28 14.18 -6.54
C TYR A 56 -3.19 14.28 -7.76
N ASP A 57 -2.59 14.17 -8.94
CA ASP A 57 -3.28 14.12 -10.20
C ASP A 57 -2.67 13.01 -11.06
N LYS A 58 -3.46 11.96 -11.32
CA LYS A 58 -3.02 10.76 -12.03
C LYS A 58 -2.66 11.03 -13.49
N VAL A 59 -3.32 11.99 -14.14
CA VAL A 59 -3.15 12.27 -15.57
C VAL A 59 -1.82 12.96 -15.83
N SER A 60 -1.52 13.98 -15.03
CA SER A 60 -0.26 14.71 -15.06
C SER A 60 0.88 13.99 -14.34
N GLY A 61 0.57 13.03 -13.47
CA GLY A 61 1.53 12.38 -12.58
C GLY A 61 1.98 13.28 -11.41
N SER A 62 1.35 14.43 -11.22
CA SER A 62 1.75 15.38 -10.18
C SER A 62 1.29 14.93 -8.80
N VAL A 63 2.12 15.17 -7.80
CA VAL A 63 1.80 14.91 -6.39
C VAL A 63 2.52 15.90 -5.48
N LYS A 64 1.81 16.34 -4.44
CA LYS A 64 2.32 17.13 -3.33
C LYS A 64 1.69 16.60 -2.07
N SER A 65 2.42 15.74 -1.38
CA SER A 65 1.99 15.13 -0.13
C SER A 65 3.17 14.81 0.77
N GLY A 66 2.87 14.69 2.06
CA GLY A 66 3.80 14.35 3.11
C GLY A 66 3.07 14.22 4.44
N GLY A 67 3.82 14.04 5.51
CA GLY A 67 3.27 13.96 6.85
C GLY A 67 4.27 13.47 7.88
N GLY A 68 3.77 12.96 9.00
CA GLY A 68 4.59 12.38 10.07
C GLY A 68 4.80 10.88 9.88
N PHE A 69 5.92 10.38 10.37
CA PHE A 69 6.10 8.95 10.62
C PHE A 69 6.96 8.75 11.85
N ARG A 70 6.81 7.59 12.49
CA ARG A 70 7.67 7.13 13.56
C ARG A 70 7.79 5.61 13.53
N CYS A 71 9.01 5.10 13.61
CA CYS A 71 9.26 3.67 13.81
C CYS A 71 8.89 3.30 15.24
N LEU A 72 8.05 2.29 15.40
CA LEU A 72 7.58 1.79 16.69
C LEU A 72 8.47 0.64 17.22
N ALA A 73 9.33 0.10 16.36
CA ALA A 73 10.32 -0.92 16.70
C ALA A 73 11.66 -0.60 16.02
N ASP A 74 12.73 -1.26 16.47
CA ASP A 74 14.01 -1.23 15.76
C ASP A 74 13.89 -2.01 14.46
N ILE A 75 14.13 -1.34 13.33
CA ILE A 75 14.06 -1.95 12.01
C ILE A 75 15.46 -2.27 11.53
N THR A 76 15.76 -3.55 11.32
CA THR A 76 17.10 -4.06 10.97
C THR A 76 17.20 -4.59 9.54
N ALA A 77 16.12 -4.50 8.76
CA ALA A 77 16.05 -5.04 7.40
C ALA A 77 15.24 -4.13 6.47
N GLY A 78 15.37 -4.37 5.17
CA GLY A 78 14.59 -3.66 4.16
C GLY A 78 14.91 -2.17 4.05
N PRO A 79 14.00 -1.38 3.45
CA PRO A 79 14.23 0.04 3.17
C PRO A 79 14.45 0.90 4.42
N PHE A 80 13.94 0.48 5.57
CA PHE A 80 14.01 1.21 6.84
C PHE A 80 15.11 0.69 7.78
N SER A 81 16.03 -0.15 7.28
CA SER A 81 17.14 -0.67 8.08
C SER A 81 17.93 0.48 8.74
N GLY A 82 17.98 0.48 10.07
CA GLY A 82 18.62 1.51 10.88
C GLY A 82 17.67 2.57 11.44
N CYS A 83 16.35 2.43 11.24
CA CYS A 83 15.35 3.21 11.97
C CYS A 83 15.12 2.58 13.34
N LEU A 84 15.52 3.28 14.42
CA LEU A 84 15.34 2.79 15.78
C LEU A 84 13.94 3.13 16.30
N ALA A 85 13.47 2.38 17.30
CA ALA A 85 12.21 2.65 17.98
C ALA A 85 12.16 4.09 18.50
N GLY A 86 11.06 4.78 18.21
CA GLY A 86 10.85 6.18 18.54
C GLY A 86 11.52 7.18 17.58
N GLN A 87 12.26 6.74 16.57
CA GLN A 87 12.79 7.62 15.54
C GLN A 87 11.81 7.86 14.39
N GLY A 88 12.08 8.89 13.60
CA GLY A 88 11.23 9.34 12.49
C GLY A 88 10.58 10.67 12.83
N VAL A 89 10.53 11.58 11.85
CA VAL A 89 9.94 12.91 12.03
C VAL A 89 8.97 13.28 10.91
N ARG A 90 9.32 12.99 9.66
CA ARG A 90 8.49 13.34 8.51
C ARG A 90 8.75 12.43 7.33
N TRP A 91 7.83 12.45 6.39
CA TRP A 91 8.01 11.93 5.04
C TRP A 91 7.44 12.92 4.03
N ASP A 92 7.95 12.88 2.81
CA ASP A 92 7.36 13.55 1.67
C ASP A 92 7.43 12.68 0.41
N THR A 93 6.72 13.11 -0.62
CA THR A 93 6.53 12.28 -1.81
C THR A 93 7.61 12.55 -2.85
N ALA A 94 8.33 11.49 -3.23
CA ALA A 94 9.25 11.49 -4.35
C ALA A 94 8.51 11.36 -5.70
N ALA A 95 7.50 10.47 -5.78
CA ALA A 95 6.74 10.25 -7.00
C ALA A 95 5.33 9.68 -6.75
N LEU A 96 4.41 9.98 -7.68
CA LEU A 96 3.13 9.26 -7.81
C LEU A 96 3.35 8.03 -8.68
N LEU A 97 3.00 6.84 -8.16
CA LEU A 97 3.14 5.60 -8.90
C LEU A 97 1.81 5.22 -9.56
N PRO A 98 1.79 4.80 -10.84
CA PRO A 98 0.55 4.32 -11.46
C PRO A 98 -0.02 3.09 -10.75
N SER A 99 0.85 2.14 -10.40
CA SER A 99 0.53 0.97 -9.58
C SER A 99 1.81 0.33 -9.05
N THR A 100 1.69 -0.47 -7.99
CA THR A 100 2.76 -1.36 -7.54
C THR A 100 2.21 -2.47 -6.66
N ALA A 101 2.94 -3.58 -6.54
CA ALA A 101 2.57 -4.68 -5.68
C ALA A 101 3.19 -4.51 -4.29
N PHE A 102 2.42 -4.83 -3.25
CA PHE A 102 2.83 -4.81 -1.86
C PHE A 102 2.70 -6.19 -1.21
N LYS A 103 3.51 -6.42 -0.18
CA LYS A 103 3.42 -7.56 0.75
C LYS A 103 3.23 -7.00 2.14
N CYS A 104 2.39 -7.63 2.96
CA CYS A 104 2.17 -7.23 4.34
C CYS A 104 3.19 -7.89 5.27
N THR A 105 3.48 -9.17 5.03
CA THR A 105 4.34 -9.97 5.90
C THR A 105 5.76 -10.10 5.36
N GLY A 106 5.96 -9.86 4.07
CA GLY A 106 7.26 -10.03 3.43
C GLY A 106 7.64 -11.49 3.21
N GLU A 107 6.79 -12.44 3.59
CA GLU A 107 6.98 -13.87 3.36
C GLU A 107 7.23 -14.17 1.89
N ALA A 108 8.17 -15.09 1.61
CA ALA A 108 8.56 -15.41 0.24
C ALA A 108 7.36 -15.92 -0.58
N ALA A 109 6.51 -16.74 0.05
CA ALA A 109 5.31 -17.31 -0.54
C ALA A 109 4.10 -16.36 -0.55
N GLU A 110 4.13 -15.22 0.14
CA GLU A 110 3.05 -14.24 0.09
C GLU A 110 2.93 -13.68 -1.33
N ALA A 111 1.74 -13.79 -1.93
CA ALA A 111 1.44 -13.16 -3.20
C ALA A 111 1.36 -11.63 -3.03
N GLY A 112 1.99 -10.88 -3.93
CA GLY A 112 1.91 -9.43 -3.91
C GLY A 112 0.49 -8.93 -4.22
N LYS A 113 0.00 -7.96 -3.45
CA LYS A 113 -1.28 -7.28 -3.66
C LYS A 113 -1.06 -5.97 -4.40
N THR A 114 -1.68 -5.84 -5.56
CA THR A 114 -1.49 -4.66 -6.41
C THR A 114 -2.37 -3.52 -5.92
N ALA A 115 -1.74 -2.40 -5.53
CA ALA A 115 -2.42 -1.13 -5.37
C ALA A 115 -2.27 -0.32 -6.66
N THR A 116 -3.36 0.29 -7.12
CA THR A 116 -3.41 1.12 -8.33
C THR A 116 -3.92 2.50 -7.98
N THR A 117 -3.22 3.54 -8.44
CA THR A 117 -3.63 4.92 -8.20
C THR A 117 -4.97 5.18 -8.88
N SER A 118 -5.92 5.73 -8.12
CA SER A 118 -7.29 6.04 -8.53
C SER A 118 -7.82 7.23 -7.73
N ASP A 119 -9.07 7.65 -7.95
CA ASP A 119 -9.69 8.74 -7.18
C ASP A 119 -9.74 8.45 -5.67
N THR A 120 -9.65 7.18 -5.27
CA THR A 120 -9.76 6.77 -3.86
C THR A 120 -8.54 5.99 -3.35
N THR A 121 -7.43 6.05 -4.10
CA THR A 121 -6.18 5.37 -3.75
C THR A 121 -4.99 6.19 -4.22
N ALA A 122 -4.14 6.59 -3.30
CA ALA A 122 -2.85 7.20 -3.59
C ALA A 122 -1.75 6.15 -3.45
N VAL A 123 -0.99 5.88 -4.52
CA VAL A 123 0.19 4.99 -4.49
C VAL A 123 1.44 5.83 -4.71
N LEU A 124 2.36 5.81 -3.76
CA LEU A 124 3.45 6.78 -3.64
C LEU A 124 4.79 6.07 -3.55
N LEU A 125 5.82 6.68 -4.13
CA LEU A 125 7.19 6.55 -3.66
C LEU A 125 7.44 7.72 -2.70
N ALA A 126 7.86 7.42 -1.48
CA ALA A 126 8.03 8.41 -0.43
C ALA A 126 9.45 8.33 0.16
N ASP A 127 9.97 9.50 0.50
CA ASP A 127 11.21 9.66 1.23
C ASP A 127 10.88 9.97 2.70
N PHE A 128 11.58 9.28 3.60
CA PHE A 128 11.36 9.31 5.04
C PHE A 128 12.61 9.82 5.74
N TYR A 129 12.40 10.63 6.77
CA TYR A 129 13.46 11.36 7.46
C TYR A 129 13.50 10.97 8.93
N ARG A 130 14.58 10.33 9.33
CA ARG A 130 14.91 10.09 10.72
C ARG A 130 15.22 11.42 11.42
N GLN A 131 14.97 11.44 12.73
CA GLN A 131 15.33 12.58 13.56
C GLN A 131 16.84 12.87 13.46
N GLY A 132 17.20 14.13 13.22
CA GLY A 132 18.61 14.57 13.12
C GLY A 132 19.17 14.60 11.70
N ASP A 133 18.56 13.91 10.73
CA ASP A 133 19.07 13.85 9.34
C ASP A 133 18.66 15.09 8.51
N GLY A 134 17.77 15.93 9.04
CA GLY A 134 17.43 17.24 8.48
C GLY A 134 16.68 17.15 7.15
N ILE A 135 17.33 17.62 6.08
CA ILE A 135 16.81 17.55 4.70
C ILE A 135 17.35 16.36 3.92
N ASN A 136 18.25 15.57 4.50
CA ASN A 136 18.77 14.38 3.84
C ASN A 136 17.80 13.22 4.05
N GLU A 137 17.36 12.60 2.96
CA GLU A 137 16.49 11.43 2.98
C GLU A 137 17.19 10.28 3.70
N SER A 138 16.54 9.73 4.74
CA SER A 138 17.09 8.58 5.47
C SER A 138 16.70 7.26 4.80
N PHE A 139 15.47 7.18 4.31
CA PHE A 139 14.90 5.97 3.71
C PHE A 139 14.00 6.35 2.53
N THR A 140 13.96 5.50 1.51
CA THR A 140 13.01 5.63 0.40
C THR A 140 12.21 4.34 0.28
N ALA A 141 10.89 4.44 0.35
CA ALA A 141 10.01 3.28 0.30
C ALA A 141 8.70 3.59 -0.43
N LYS A 142 8.09 2.54 -0.97
CA LYS A 142 6.73 2.64 -1.53
C LYS A 142 5.71 2.63 -0.40
N MET A 143 4.62 3.34 -0.59
CA MET A 143 3.44 3.24 0.28
C MET A 143 2.16 3.42 -0.51
N PHE A 144 1.04 2.98 0.05
CA PHE A 144 -0.26 3.40 -0.43
C PHE A 144 -1.20 3.74 0.71
N VAL A 145 -2.20 4.55 0.39
CA VAL A 145 -3.36 4.83 1.23
C VAL A 145 -4.59 4.74 0.36
N SER A 146 -5.65 4.10 0.84
CA SER A 146 -6.91 3.93 0.12
C SER A 146 -8.13 4.17 1.00
N LYS A 147 -9.24 4.55 0.36
CA LYS A 147 -10.54 4.67 1.04
C LYS A 147 -11.14 3.31 1.42
N SER A 148 -10.84 2.28 0.63
CA SER A 148 -11.34 0.92 0.81
C SER A 148 -10.22 -0.04 1.14
N ASP A 149 -10.57 -1.13 1.80
CA ASP A 149 -9.70 -2.29 1.98
C ASP A 149 -9.25 -2.86 0.62
N LEU A 150 -7.93 -3.02 0.43
CA LEU A 150 -7.35 -3.62 -0.77
C LEU A 150 -6.89 -5.07 -0.57
N ALA A 151 -7.06 -5.62 0.63
CA ALA A 151 -6.66 -6.98 0.97
C ALA A 151 -7.67 -7.67 1.90
N PRO A 152 -8.92 -7.88 1.44
CA PRO A 152 -10.00 -8.42 2.29
C PRO A 152 -9.77 -9.87 2.76
N ASP A 153 -8.78 -10.56 2.20
CA ASP A 153 -8.33 -11.88 2.64
C ASP A 153 -7.36 -11.84 3.84
N ILE A 154 -6.87 -10.66 4.22
CA ILE A 154 -6.12 -10.43 5.46
C ILE A 154 -7.11 -9.87 6.50
N ALA A 155 -7.05 -10.37 7.73
CA ALA A 155 -7.94 -9.91 8.79
C ALA A 155 -7.77 -8.41 9.08
N GLY A 156 -8.88 -7.70 9.28
CA GLY A 156 -8.90 -6.25 9.50
C GLY A 156 -8.95 -5.45 8.20
N VAL A 157 -9.00 -4.12 8.30
CA VAL A 157 -9.02 -3.23 7.13
C VAL A 157 -7.60 -2.96 6.67
N GLN A 158 -7.28 -3.27 5.43
CA GLN A 158 -5.94 -3.11 4.86
C GLN A 158 -5.90 -1.99 3.84
N ASN A 159 -5.96 -0.75 4.34
CA ASN A 159 -6.07 0.46 3.52
C ASN A 159 -4.87 1.42 3.67
N VAL A 160 -3.80 1.01 4.37
CA VAL A 160 -2.50 1.70 4.40
C VAL A 160 -1.35 0.70 4.50
N TRP A 161 -0.36 0.81 3.63
CA TRP A 161 0.80 -0.10 3.61
C TRP A 161 2.08 0.67 3.36
N ILE A 162 3.18 0.23 3.97
CA ILE A 162 4.54 0.73 3.74
C ILE A 162 5.44 -0.45 3.41
N GLN A 163 6.15 -0.35 2.29
CA GLN A 163 7.08 -1.39 1.83
C GLN A 163 8.15 -1.68 2.90
N GLY A 164 8.26 -2.95 3.27
CA GLY A 164 9.24 -3.41 4.25
C GLY A 164 8.80 -3.26 5.71
N ILE A 165 7.67 -2.60 6.00
CA ILE A 165 7.11 -2.51 7.35
C ILE A 165 5.87 -3.38 7.47
N GLY A 166 4.92 -3.22 6.53
CA GLY A 166 3.75 -4.09 6.44
C GLY A 166 2.48 -3.34 6.10
N CYS A 167 1.37 -3.83 6.65
CA CYS A 167 0.01 -3.36 6.37
C CYS A 167 -0.70 -2.89 7.64
N GLY A 168 -1.79 -2.15 7.47
CA GLY A 168 -2.57 -1.65 8.58
C GLY A 168 -3.86 -0.98 8.16
N SER A 169 -4.56 -0.50 9.19
CA SER A 169 -5.78 0.28 9.05
C SER A 169 -5.49 1.76 9.31
N ALA A 170 -6.01 2.61 8.44
CA ALA A 170 -5.99 4.04 8.58
C ALA A 170 -7.42 4.61 8.57
N ILE A 171 -7.62 5.66 9.35
CA ILE A 171 -8.72 6.59 9.12
C ILE A 171 -8.33 7.41 7.89
N THR A 172 -9.13 7.35 6.82
CA THR A 172 -8.81 8.01 5.55
C THR A 172 -9.91 8.95 5.09
N ASN A 173 -9.52 10.06 4.48
CA ASN A 173 -10.41 10.97 3.78
C ASN A 173 -9.91 11.20 2.35
N PHE A 174 -10.82 11.14 1.38
CA PHE A 174 -10.62 11.44 -0.04
C PHE A 174 -11.80 12.30 -0.49
N ASN A 175 -11.55 13.33 -1.30
CA ASN A 175 -12.58 14.25 -1.80
C ASN A 175 -13.31 13.75 -3.04
#